data_AF-A0A6B3IMV0-F1
#
_entry.id   AF-A0A6B3IMV0-F1
#
_cell.length_a   1.000
_cell.length_b   1.000
_cell.length_c   1.000
_cell.angle_alpha   90.00
_cell.angle_beta   90.00
_cell.angle_gamma   90.00
#
_symmetry.space_group_name_H-M   'P 1'
#
loop_
_entity.id
_entity.type
_entity.pdbx_description
1 polymer ?
#
loop_
_entity_poly.entity_id
_entity_poly.type
_entity_poly.pdbx_seq_one_letter_code
_entity_poly.pdbx_strand_id
1 'polypeptide(L)'
;GTGAFLVWGDPSLYDSTLAILEDIRARGTVEFGHEVVPGISSVSALAARHRTTLNQVGRPIHITPGRRLAEGFPDDDGDIVVMLDGHESFTHLTGRDLW
;
A
#
# COMPACT_ATOMS: atom_id res chain seq x y z
N GLY A 1 10.06 -1.77 30.20
CA GLY A 1 11.02 -1.07 29.33
C GLY A 1 10.37 -0.78 27.99
N THR A 2 10.99 0.04 27.14
CA THR A 2 10.44 0.42 25.83
C THR A 2 11.29 -0.17 24.71
N GLY A 3 10.65 -0.72 23.68
CA GLY A 3 11.29 -1.24 22.48
C GLY A 3 10.72 -0.58 21.22
N ALA A 4 11.34 -0.84 20.07
CA ALA A 4 10.89 -0.33 18.78
C ALA A 4 11.00 -1.39 17.69
N PHE A 5 10.06 -1.36 16.76
CA PHE A 5 10.12 -2.08 15.49
C PHE A 5 10.41 -1.07 14.38
N LEU A 6 11.40 -1.38 13.54
CA LEU A 6 11.73 -0.55 12.39
C LEU A 6 11.02 -1.10 11.17
N VAL A 7 10.10 -0.32 10.60
CA VAL A 7 9.28 -0.70 9.45
C VAL A 7 9.65 0.19 8.27
N TRP A 8 9.74 -0.41 7.08
CA TRP A 8 10.02 0.33 5.85
C TRP A 8 8.75 1.03 5.35
N GLY A 9 8.91 2.27 4.88
CA GLY A 9 7.80 3.03 4.32
C GLY A 9 6.88 3.56 5.41
N ASP A 10 5.59 3.23 5.32
CA ASP A 10 4.58 3.57 6.32
C ASP A 10 3.93 2.28 6.85
N PRO A 11 3.85 2.07 8.19
CA PRO A 11 3.30 0.84 8.77
C PRO A 11 1.84 0.51 8.39
N SER A 12 1.09 1.47 7.83
CA SER A 12 -0.30 1.26 7.44
C SER A 12 -0.48 0.62 6.06
N LEU A 13 0.55 0.61 5.21
CA LEU A 13 0.39 0.28 3.79
C LEU A 13 1.11 -1.03 3.43
N TYR A 14 0.34 -2.10 3.25
CA TYR A 14 0.83 -3.44 2.89
C TYR A 14 1.95 -3.99 3.79
N ASP A 15 1.88 -3.72 5.09
CA ASP A 15 2.79 -4.25 6.10
C ASP A 15 2.00 -5.10 7.13
N SER A 16 2.67 -6.08 7.74
CA SER A 16 2.04 -7.01 8.71
C SER A 16 2.38 -6.71 10.17
N THR A 17 3.25 -5.74 10.46
CA THR A 17 3.77 -5.48 11.81
C THR A 17 2.65 -5.17 12.79
N LEU A 18 1.72 -4.28 12.43
CA LEU A 18 0.62 -3.90 13.32
C LEU A 18 -0.33 -5.08 13.59
N ALA A 19 -0.62 -5.89 12.58
CA ALA A 19 -1.44 -7.09 12.74
C ALA A 19 -0.77 -8.12 13.66
N ILE A 20 0.54 -8.32 13.52
CA ILE A 20 1.32 -9.21 14.39
C ILE A 20 1.33 -8.70 15.84
N LEU A 21 1.47 -7.38 16.05
CA LEU A 21 1.40 -6.79 17.39
C LEU A 21 0.01 -7.01 18.03
N GLU A 22 -1.06 -6.85 17.26
CA GLU A 22 -2.41 -7.12 17.76
C GLU A 22 -2.61 -8.61 18.09
N ASP A 23 -2.10 -9.53 17.25
CA ASP A 23 -2.13 -10.96 17.52
C ASP A 23 -1.36 -11.34 18.81
N ILE A 24 -0.21 -10.71 19.07
CA ILE A 24 0.55 -10.94 20.31
C ILE A 24 -0.24 -10.42 21.51
N ARG A 25 -0.83 -9.23 21.40
CA ARG A 25 -1.66 -8.63 22.45
C ARG A 25 -2.87 -9.51 22.76
N ALA A 26 -3.52 -10.06 21.75
CA ALA A 26 -4.69 -10.93 21.88
C ALA A 26 -4.39 -12.26 22.59
N ARG A 27 -3.14 -12.74 22.55
CA ARG A 27 -2.72 -13.96 23.30
C ARG A 27 -2.66 -13.75 24.81
N GLY A 28 -2.57 -12.49 25.28
CA GLY A 28 -2.56 -12.16 26.71
C GLY A 28 -1.33 -12.65 27.49
N THR A 29 -0.27 -13.11 26.81
CA THR A 29 0.95 -13.60 27.46
C THR A 29 1.90 -12.47 27.86
N VAL A 30 1.75 -11.29 27.24
CA VAL A 30 2.53 -10.08 27.52
C VAL A 30 1.62 -8.86 27.40
N GLU A 31 1.69 -7.96 28.38
CA GLU A 31 0.96 -6.68 28.35
C GLU A 31 1.84 -5.57 27.78
N PHE A 32 1.35 -4.87 26.76
CA PHE A 32 2.00 -3.69 26.19
C PHE A 32 1.00 -2.80 25.45
N GLY A 33 1.33 -1.51 25.36
CA GLY A 33 0.76 -0.58 24.39
C GLY A 33 1.78 -0.27 23.30
N HIS A 34 1.33 0.31 22.18
CA HIS A 34 2.22 0.79 21.13
C HIS A 34 1.69 2.10 20.52
N GLU A 35 2.61 2.89 19.98
CA GLU A 35 2.36 4.08 19.17
C GLU A 35 2.83 3.81 17.74
N VAL A 36 2.13 4.36 16.76
CA VAL A 36 2.51 4.28 15.35
C VAL A 36 3.05 5.62 14.90
N VAL A 37 4.33 5.64 14.50
CA VAL A 37 4.96 6.81 13.89
C VAL A 37 4.84 6.66 12.36
N PRO A 38 4.13 7.58 11.66
CA PRO A 38 3.98 7.49 10.22
C PRO A 38 5.30 7.70 9.49
N GLY A 39 5.40 7.15 8.28
CA GLY A 39 6.58 7.26 7.44
C GLY A 39 6.25 7.61 5.99
N ILE A 40 7.29 7.71 5.16
CA ILE A 40 7.12 8.03 3.73
C ILE A 40 6.98 6.72 2.96
N SER A 41 5.77 6.43 2.46
CA SER A 41 5.52 5.24 1.64
C SER A 41 6.21 5.31 0.27
N SER A 42 6.41 4.14 -0.35
CA SER A 42 6.91 4.06 -1.74
C SER A 42 5.97 4.75 -2.73
N VAL A 43 4.67 4.80 -2.45
CA VAL A 43 3.66 5.51 -3.25
C VAL A 43 3.92 7.01 -3.24
N SER A 44 4.11 7.61 -2.07
CA SER A 44 4.46 9.03 -1.94
C SER A 44 5.82 9.34 -2.57
N ALA A 45 6.81 8.44 -2.38
CA ALA A 45 8.12 8.59 -2.99
C ALA A 45 8.07 8.56 -4.54
N LEU A 46 7.24 7.68 -5.12
CA LEU A 46 7.02 7.60 -6.57
C LEU A 46 6.43 8.92 -7.10
N ALA A 47 5.32 9.39 -6.50
CA ALA A 47 4.67 10.63 -6.90
C ALA A 47 5.64 11.83 -6.86
N ALA A 48 6.37 11.97 -5.75
CA ALA A 48 7.33 13.05 -5.56
C ALA A 48 8.48 12.99 -6.59
N ARG A 49 9.05 11.80 -6.84
CA ARG A 49 10.15 11.63 -7.81
C ARG A 49 9.73 11.99 -9.23
N HIS A 50 8.50 11.63 -9.61
CA HIS A 50 7.95 11.90 -10.94
C HIS A 50 7.26 13.27 -11.05
N ARG A 51 7.19 14.04 -9.95
CA ARG A 51 6.56 15.37 -9.88
C ARG A 51 5.11 15.36 -10.39
N THR A 52 4.37 14.32 -10.03
CA THR A 52 2.97 14.13 -10.43
C THR A 52 2.08 13.98 -9.20
N THR A 53 0.80 14.35 -9.33
CA THR A 53 -0.22 13.92 -8.39
C THR A 53 -0.57 12.46 -8.67
N LEU A 54 -1.07 11.76 -7.65
CA LEU A 54 -1.53 10.38 -7.80
C LEU A 54 -2.95 10.30 -8.35
N ASN A 55 -3.74 11.35 -8.15
CA ASN A 55 -5.11 11.44 -8.62
C ASN A 55 -5.30 12.69 -9.47
N GLN A 56 -6.24 12.61 -10.40
CA GLN A 56 -6.84 13.77 -11.05
C GLN A 56 -7.81 14.49 -10.11
N VAL A 57 -8.10 15.77 -10.41
CA VAL A 57 -8.94 16.62 -9.57
C VAL A 57 -10.33 16.02 -9.40
N GLY A 58 -10.70 15.72 -8.15
CA GLY A 58 -12.02 15.17 -7.81
C GLY A 58 -12.21 13.68 -8.10
N ARG A 59 -11.20 13.00 -8.65
CA ARG A 59 -11.26 11.58 -9.03
C ARG A 59 -10.63 10.70 -7.93
N PRO A 60 -11.13 9.46 -7.72
CA PRO A 60 -10.60 8.57 -6.68
C PRO A 60 -9.21 8.03 -7.04
N ILE A 61 -8.53 7.49 -6.04
CA ILE A 61 -7.30 6.72 -6.21
C ILE A 61 -7.50 5.31 -5.66
N HIS A 62 -7.12 4.29 -6.43
CA HIS A 62 -7.16 2.90 -6.04
C HIS A 62 -5.75 2.35 -5.86
N ILE A 63 -5.41 1.88 -4.66
CA ILE A 63 -4.13 1.20 -4.40
C ILE A 63 -4.39 -0.31 -4.31
N THR A 64 -3.70 -1.11 -5.14
CA THR A 64 -3.99 -2.54 -5.30
C THR A 64 -2.71 -3.38 -5.47
N PRO A 65 -2.67 -4.65 -5.02
CA PRO A 65 -1.55 -5.51 -5.33
C PRO A 65 -1.60 -6.00 -6.79
N GLY A 66 -0.45 -6.19 -7.43
CA GLY A 66 -0.35 -6.60 -8.85
C GLY A 66 -1.15 -7.85 -9.21
N ARG A 67 -1.21 -8.84 -8.31
CA ARG A 67 -1.99 -10.08 -8.51
C ARG A 67 -3.48 -9.85 -8.79
N ARG A 68 -4.05 -8.71 -8.37
CA ARG A 68 -5.47 -8.39 -8.58
C ARG A 68 -5.76 -7.76 -9.94
N LEU A 69 -4.73 -7.36 -10.70
CA LEU A 69 -4.94 -6.81 -12.04
C LEU A 69 -5.61 -7.81 -12.99
N ALA A 70 -5.45 -9.12 -12.75
CA ALA A 70 -6.14 -10.17 -13.51
C ALA A 70 -7.65 -10.22 -13.24
N GLU A 71 -8.12 -9.71 -12.08
CA GLU A 71 -9.55 -9.63 -11.72
C GLU A 71 -10.26 -8.49 -12.49
N GLY A 72 -9.51 -7.61 -13.14
CA GLY A 72 -10.01 -6.40 -13.80
C GLY A 72 -9.75 -5.14 -12.98
N PHE A 73 -10.10 -4.00 -13.56
CA PHE A 73 -10.02 -2.70 -12.91
C PHE A 73 -11.33 -2.34 -12.22
N PRO A 74 -11.31 -1.45 -11.21
CA PRO A 74 -12.51 -0.82 -10.70
C PRO A 74 -13.31 -0.20 -11.86
N ASP A 75 -14.64 -0.35 -11.81
CA ASP A 75 -15.57 0.32 -12.74
C ASP A 75 -15.83 1.76 -12.26
N ASP A 76 -14.75 2.49 -12.07
CA ASP A 76 -14.75 3.91 -11.72
C ASP A 76 -13.79 4.69 -12.62
N ASP A 77 -13.85 6.00 -12.51
CA ASP A 77 -12.93 6.90 -13.19
C ASP A 77 -11.69 7.14 -12.30
N GLY A 78 -11.23 6.19 -11.49
CA GLY A 78 -10.08 6.38 -10.61
C GLY A 78 -8.72 6.22 -11.28
N ASP A 79 -7.71 6.86 -10.69
CA ASP A 79 -6.30 6.54 -10.97
C ASP A 79 -5.85 5.35 -10.10
N ILE A 80 -4.90 4.55 -10.60
CA ILE A 80 -4.53 3.27 -9.96
C ILE A 80 -3.04 3.22 -9.66
N VAL A 81 -2.72 2.88 -8.41
CA VAL A 81 -1.36 2.57 -7.96
C VAL A 81 -1.24 1.08 -7.70
N VAL A 82 -0.33 0.44 -8.41
CA VAL A 82 -0.06 -0.99 -8.26
C VAL A 82 1.16 -1.20 -7.37
N MET A 83 1.00 -2.01 -6.32
CA MET A 83 2.06 -2.42 -5.41
C MET A 83 2.22 -3.94 -5.44
N LEU A 84 3.26 -4.48 -4.79
CA LEU A 84 3.45 -5.94 -4.61
C LEU A 84 3.37 -6.75 -5.93
N ASP A 85 3.86 -6.19 -7.03
CA ASP A 85 3.89 -6.85 -8.33
C ASP A 85 5.29 -7.41 -8.61
N GLY A 86 5.43 -8.73 -8.47
CA GLY A 86 6.68 -9.44 -8.79
C GLY A 86 6.72 -10.02 -10.21
N HIS A 87 5.68 -9.81 -11.01
CA HIS A 87 5.49 -10.48 -12.31
C HIS A 87 5.30 -9.52 -13.48
N GLU A 88 5.53 -8.22 -13.28
CA GLU A 88 5.30 -7.19 -14.31
C GLU A 88 3.88 -7.30 -14.88
N SER A 89 2.89 -7.54 -14.02
CA SER A 89 1.50 -7.83 -14.37
C SER A 89 0.87 -6.71 -15.22
N PHE A 90 1.38 -5.49 -15.14
CA PHE A 90 1.02 -4.37 -16.01
C PHE A 90 1.27 -4.64 -17.50
N THR A 91 2.21 -5.51 -17.86
CA THR A 91 2.49 -5.86 -19.27
C THR A 91 1.35 -6.61 -19.94
N HIS A 92 0.53 -7.33 -19.16
CA HIS A 92 -0.67 -8.00 -19.68
C HIS A 92 -1.80 -7.04 -20.04
N LEU A 93 -1.65 -5.76 -19.68
CA LEU A 93 -2.64 -4.71 -19.90
C LEU A 93 -2.31 -3.86 -21.13
N THR A 94 -1.09 -3.95 -21.67
CA THR A 94 -0.70 -3.20 -22.87
C THR A 94 -1.53 -3.63 -24.09
N GLY A 95 -2.11 -2.67 -24.81
CA GLY A 95 -2.91 -2.93 -26.02
C GLY A 95 -4.40 -3.19 -25.77
N ARG A 96 -4.84 -3.21 -24.51
CA ARG A 96 -6.22 -2.86 -24.18
C ARG A 96 -6.21 -1.33 -24.12
N ASP A 97 -7.08 -0.63 -24.86
CA ASP A 97 -7.22 0.83 -24.84
C ASP A 97 -7.64 1.31 -23.44
N LEU A 98 -6.70 1.25 -22.51
CA LEU A 98 -6.78 1.63 -21.12
C LEU A 98 -6.03 2.96 -20.98
N TRP A 99 -6.42 3.95 -21.79
CA TRP A 99 -6.02 5.35 -21.71
C TRP A 99 -7.15 6.22 -22.25
#